data_AF-A0AAW3FDW2-F1
#
_entry.id   AF-A0AAW3FDW2-F1
#
_cell.length_a   1.000
_cell.length_b   1.000
_cell.length_c   1.000
_cell.angle_alpha   90.00
_cell.angle_beta   90.00
_cell.angle_gamma   90.00
#
_symmetry.space_group_name_H-M   'P 1'
#
loop_
_entity.id
_entity.type
_entity.pdbx_description
1 polymer ?
#
loop_
_entity_poly.entity_id
_entity_poly.type
_entity_poly.pdbx_seq_one_letter_code
_entity_poly.pdbx_strand_id
1 'polypeptide(L)'
;MILFEKLLSNVAKKPKFVHFDDPEVERIFLANFDKDGDGRISFEEAKLIKSVDNLFVGNREIKSLNSLAYTGITHFINNTVKGMVSLEEVVLPTSIEYIDWYTFGGFNNFEVPLLKRVVVLENKNTYIAEGFDNEIKEYVEYPANIKVFGFNVPSLTAKCTVIRAKNPPESHTGKSGNGKLYVPDESVQAYKEDKYFSIVADRIFPLSELNK
;
A
#
# COMPACT_ATOMS: atom_id res chain seq x y z
N MET A 1 -5.38 8.16 14.42
CA MET A 1 -6.17 7.30 13.52
C MET A 1 -5.41 7.17 12.22
N ILE A 2 -4.94 5.96 11.95
CA ILE A 2 -4.10 5.64 10.80
C ILE A 2 -4.96 5.65 9.53
N LEU A 3 -4.35 5.89 8.36
CA LEU A 3 -5.03 5.91 7.06
C LEU A 3 -5.93 4.67 6.85
N PHE A 4 -5.46 3.49 7.25
CA PHE A 4 -6.24 2.25 7.20
C PHE A 4 -7.53 2.31 8.05
N GLU A 5 -7.48 2.81 9.28
CA GLU A 5 -8.66 2.96 10.14
C GLU A 5 -9.64 4.00 9.58
N LYS A 6 -9.11 5.09 9.00
CA LYS A 6 -9.93 6.08 8.27
C LYS A 6 -10.66 5.43 7.10
N LEU A 7 -9.95 4.66 6.28
CA LEU A 7 -10.53 3.94 5.15
C LEU A 7 -11.60 2.94 5.60
N LEU A 8 -11.31 2.12 6.62
CA LEU A 8 -12.29 1.19 7.19
C LEU A 8 -13.53 1.93 7.73
N SER A 9 -13.33 3.05 8.43
CA SER A 9 -14.44 3.86 8.95
C SER A 9 -15.29 4.45 7.82
N ASN A 10 -14.68 4.83 6.70
CA ASN A 10 -15.38 5.37 5.54
C ASN A 10 -16.13 4.26 4.78
N VAL A 11 -15.55 3.07 4.63
CA VAL A 11 -16.25 1.91 4.07
C VAL A 11 -17.45 1.52 4.94
N ALA A 12 -17.30 1.53 6.27
CA ALA A 12 -18.36 1.21 7.22
C ALA A 12 -19.56 2.17 7.14
N LYS A 13 -19.34 3.44 6.74
CA LYS A 13 -20.40 4.45 6.58
C LYS A 13 -21.28 4.23 5.35
N LYS A 14 -20.99 3.23 4.50
CA LYS A 14 -21.68 2.97 3.22
C LYS A 14 -21.95 4.25 2.39
N PRO A 15 -20.94 5.09 2.13
CA PRO A 15 -21.12 6.22 1.22
C PRO A 15 -21.62 5.71 -0.15
N LYS A 16 -22.29 6.58 -0.92
CA LYS A 16 -22.73 6.25 -2.28
C LYS A 16 -21.61 6.46 -3.32
N PHE A 17 -20.70 7.39 -3.04
CA PHE A 17 -19.68 7.87 -3.96
C PHE A 17 -18.28 7.75 -3.37
N VAL A 18 -17.30 7.54 -4.25
CA VAL A 18 -15.87 7.56 -3.93
C VAL A 18 -15.47 8.94 -3.42
N HIS A 19 -14.62 8.95 -2.40
CA HIS A 19 -13.93 10.15 -1.96
C HIS A 19 -12.55 10.20 -2.63
N PHE A 20 -12.21 11.35 -3.19
CA PHE A 20 -10.89 11.62 -3.76
C PHE A 20 -10.14 12.60 -2.87
N ASP A 21 -8.97 12.17 -2.39
CA ASP A 21 -8.06 13.05 -1.64
C ASP A 21 -7.28 14.00 -2.59
N ASP A 22 -7.24 13.65 -3.89
CA ASP A 22 -6.49 14.35 -4.92
C ASP A 22 -7.43 14.80 -6.05
N PRO A 23 -7.55 16.13 -6.31
CA PRO A 23 -8.49 16.65 -7.30
C PRO A 23 -8.11 16.30 -8.74
N GLU A 24 -6.82 16.05 -9.04
CA GLU A 24 -6.42 15.64 -10.39
C GLU A 24 -6.78 14.18 -10.65
N VAL A 25 -6.72 13.33 -9.61
CA VAL A 25 -7.28 11.96 -9.70
C VAL A 25 -8.79 12.00 -9.89
N GLU A 26 -9.52 12.86 -9.18
CA GLU A 26 -10.97 13.04 -9.38
C GLU A 26 -11.27 13.46 -10.82
N ARG A 27 -10.58 14.48 -11.34
CA ARG A 27 -10.75 14.96 -12.72
C ARG A 27 -10.52 13.85 -13.75
N ILE A 28 -9.46 13.05 -13.59
CA ILE A 28 -9.15 11.94 -14.49
C ILE A 28 -10.20 10.84 -14.39
N PHE A 29 -10.63 10.51 -13.17
CA PHE A 29 -11.65 9.48 -12.96
C PHE A 29 -12.98 9.86 -13.59
N LEU A 30 -13.46 11.10 -13.38
CA LEU A 30 -14.69 11.60 -13.99
C LEU A 30 -14.60 11.57 -15.52
N ALA A 31 -13.47 11.99 -16.09
CA ALA A 31 -13.30 12.01 -17.55
C ALA A 31 -13.31 10.62 -18.21
N ASN A 32 -13.03 9.55 -17.46
CA ASN A 32 -12.87 8.19 -18.01
C ASN A 32 -13.91 7.18 -17.53
N PHE A 33 -14.51 7.39 -16.36
CA PHE A 33 -15.27 6.35 -15.66
C PHE A 33 -16.64 6.80 -15.12
N ASP A 34 -17.00 8.09 -15.20
CA ASP A 34 -18.36 8.57 -14.92
C ASP A 34 -19.27 8.14 -16.08
N LYS A 35 -19.99 7.03 -15.89
CA LYS A 35 -20.78 6.39 -16.96
C LYS A 35 -22.17 6.98 -17.08
N ASP A 36 -22.74 7.40 -15.95
CA ASP A 36 -24.08 7.97 -15.92
C ASP A 36 -24.08 9.51 -16.07
N GLY A 37 -22.90 10.14 -16.02
CA GLY A 37 -22.71 11.56 -16.25
C GLY A 37 -23.21 12.42 -15.09
N ASP A 38 -23.32 11.86 -13.88
CA ASP A 38 -23.81 12.58 -12.71
C ASP A 38 -22.76 13.51 -12.07
N GLY A 39 -21.54 13.53 -12.63
CA GLY A 39 -20.43 14.35 -12.19
C GLY A 39 -19.73 13.78 -10.96
N ARG A 40 -19.97 12.51 -10.63
CA ARG A 40 -19.37 11.80 -9.49
C ARG A 40 -19.01 10.38 -9.90
N ILE A 41 -18.20 9.71 -9.07
CA ILE A 41 -17.92 8.29 -9.23
C ILE A 41 -18.60 7.51 -8.11
N SER A 42 -19.57 6.68 -8.46
CA SER A 42 -20.19 5.75 -7.53
C SER A 42 -19.26 4.57 -7.20
N PHE A 43 -19.51 3.88 -6.08
CA PHE A 43 -18.76 2.65 -5.77
C PHE A 43 -18.98 1.54 -6.79
N GLU A 44 -20.15 1.49 -7.41
CA GLU A 44 -20.43 0.49 -8.43
C GLU A 44 -19.64 0.76 -9.71
N GLU A 45 -19.48 2.03 -10.12
CA GLU A 45 -18.59 2.39 -11.22
C GLU A 45 -17.12 2.10 -10.89
N ALA A 46 -16.66 2.50 -9.71
CA ALA A 46 -15.28 2.28 -9.28
C ALA A 46 -14.90 0.79 -9.29
N LYS A 47 -15.77 -0.09 -8.77
CA LYS A 47 -15.54 -1.55 -8.77
C LYS A 47 -15.40 -2.15 -10.18
N LEU A 48 -15.97 -1.52 -11.20
CA LEU A 48 -15.84 -1.95 -12.59
C LEU A 48 -14.51 -1.56 -13.22
N ILE A 49 -13.75 -0.63 -12.62
CA ILE A 49 -12.40 -0.26 -13.07
C ILE A 49 -11.45 -1.42 -12.75
N LYS A 50 -11.04 -2.17 -13.79
CA LYS A 50 -10.15 -3.34 -13.66
C LYS A 50 -8.67 -3.03 -13.93
N SER A 51 -8.40 -1.89 -14.55
CA SER A 51 -7.07 -1.38 -14.81
C SER A 51 -7.10 0.15 -14.86
N VAL A 52 -5.98 0.77 -14.50
CA VAL A 52 -5.70 2.19 -14.75
C VAL A 52 -4.55 2.37 -15.75
N ASP A 53 -4.14 1.28 -16.42
CA ASP A 53 -3.12 1.23 -17.47
C ASP A 53 -2.01 2.27 -17.28
N ASN A 54 -1.96 3.26 -18.17
CA ASN A 54 -0.99 4.35 -18.17
C ASN A 54 -1.62 5.71 -17.79
N LEU A 55 -2.82 5.71 -17.20
CA LEU A 55 -3.60 6.94 -16.97
C LEU A 55 -2.84 8.00 -16.17
N PHE A 56 -1.94 7.59 -15.28
CA PHE A 56 -1.19 8.49 -14.41
C PHE A 56 0.30 8.61 -14.76
N VAL A 57 0.76 7.92 -15.81
CA VAL A 57 2.19 7.89 -16.17
C VAL A 57 2.70 9.30 -16.45
N GLY A 58 3.80 9.67 -15.79
CA GLY A 58 4.44 10.98 -15.91
C GLY A 58 3.67 12.13 -15.26
N ASN A 59 2.57 11.87 -14.55
CA ASN A 59 1.85 12.93 -13.84
C ASN A 59 2.69 13.44 -12.66
N ARG A 60 2.99 14.74 -12.65
CA ARG A 60 3.85 15.39 -11.65
C ARG A 60 3.07 16.18 -10.60
N GLU A 61 1.75 16.10 -10.60
CA GLU A 61 0.86 16.86 -9.70
C GLU A 61 0.16 15.96 -8.69
N ILE A 62 -0.20 14.73 -9.09
CA ILE A 62 -0.89 13.76 -8.23
C ILE A 62 0.00 13.38 -7.05
N LYS A 63 -0.55 13.58 -5.85
CA LYS A 63 0.06 13.25 -4.56
C LYS A 63 -0.54 12.01 -3.93
N SER A 64 -1.79 11.67 -4.24
CA SER A 64 -2.46 10.52 -3.64
C SER A 64 -3.22 9.70 -4.66
N LEU A 65 -3.02 8.38 -4.60
CA LEU A 65 -3.80 7.36 -5.31
C LEU A 65 -4.65 6.53 -4.32
N ASN A 66 -5.03 7.08 -3.17
CA ASN A 66 -5.82 6.36 -2.16
C ASN A 66 -7.19 5.92 -2.68
N SER A 67 -7.78 6.65 -3.64
CA SER A 67 -9.06 6.30 -4.26
C SER A 67 -9.04 4.97 -5.01
N LEU A 68 -7.85 4.45 -5.36
CA LEU A 68 -7.70 3.11 -5.93
C LEU A 68 -8.23 2.02 -5.01
N ALA A 69 -8.30 2.26 -3.70
CA ALA A 69 -8.89 1.36 -2.71
C ALA A 69 -10.31 0.87 -3.06
N TYR A 70 -11.04 1.67 -3.83
CA TYR A 70 -12.44 1.40 -4.20
C TYR A 70 -12.59 0.76 -5.58
N THR A 71 -11.48 0.55 -6.28
CA THR A 71 -11.48 -0.03 -7.63
C THR A 71 -11.46 -1.54 -7.61
N GLY A 72 -11.70 -2.15 -8.76
CA GLY A 72 -11.57 -3.59 -8.99
C GLY A 72 -10.24 -3.97 -9.63
N ILE A 73 -9.19 -3.16 -9.50
CA ILE A 73 -7.88 -3.40 -10.11
C ILE A 73 -7.27 -4.67 -9.52
N THR A 74 -6.77 -5.55 -10.39
CA THR A 74 -6.18 -6.84 -9.99
C THR A 74 -4.66 -6.87 -10.10
N HIS A 75 -4.06 -5.99 -10.91
CA HIS A 75 -2.62 -5.91 -11.13
C HIS A 75 -2.12 -4.51 -10.83
N PHE A 76 -1.08 -4.40 -10.01
CA PHE A 76 -0.41 -3.13 -9.76
C PHE A 76 1.08 -3.30 -10.09
N ILE A 77 1.53 -2.61 -11.15
CA ILE A 77 2.84 -2.83 -11.76
C ILE A 77 3.69 -1.56 -11.73
N ASN A 78 5.00 -1.69 -11.94
CA ASN A 78 5.91 -0.54 -11.95
C ASN A 78 5.45 0.59 -12.89
N ASN A 79 4.91 0.22 -14.05
CA ASN A 79 4.47 1.19 -15.04
C ASN A 79 3.25 2.02 -14.58
N THR A 80 2.45 1.56 -13.62
CA THR A 80 1.27 2.28 -13.12
C THR A 80 1.63 3.64 -12.50
N VAL A 81 2.83 3.77 -11.93
CA VAL A 81 3.30 4.98 -11.22
C VAL A 81 4.58 5.57 -11.82
N LYS A 82 4.95 5.14 -13.02
CA LYS A 82 6.19 5.56 -13.67
C LYS A 82 6.20 7.07 -13.90
N GLY A 83 7.27 7.75 -13.46
CA GLY A 83 7.43 9.20 -13.61
C GLY A 83 6.56 10.05 -12.68
N MET A 84 5.82 9.43 -11.75
CA MET A 84 4.98 10.15 -10.77
C MET A 84 5.80 10.65 -9.59
N VAL A 85 6.71 11.60 -9.84
CA VAL A 85 7.69 12.09 -8.85
C VAL A 85 7.08 12.84 -7.66
N SER A 86 5.81 13.24 -7.75
CA SER A 86 5.09 13.93 -6.65
C SER A 86 4.17 13.00 -5.85
N LEU A 87 4.07 11.72 -6.23
CA LEU A 87 3.20 10.76 -5.56
C LEU A 87 3.74 10.43 -4.17
N GLU A 88 2.90 10.66 -3.15
CA GLU A 88 3.24 10.48 -1.74
C GLU A 88 2.47 9.34 -1.08
N GLU A 89 1.24 9.06 -1.53
CA GLU A 89 0.33 8.11 -0.88
C GLU A 89 -0.33 7.14 -1.87
N VAL A 90 -0.37 5.85 -1.50
CA VAL A 90 -1.04 4.81 -2.28
C VAL A 90 -1.77 3.83 -1.35
N VAL A 91 -3.01 3.49 -1.71
CA VAL A 91 -3.74 2.38 -1.09
C VAL A 91 -4.04 1.35 -2.16
N LEU A 92 -3.51 0.14 -1.99
CA LEU A 92 -3.79 -0.97 -2.89
C LEU A 92 -5.12 -1.63 -2.53
N PRO A 93 -6.04 -1.84 -3.51
CA PRO A 93 -7.39 -2.34 -3.25
C PRO A 93 -7.42 -3.82 -2.81
N THR A 94 -8.56 -4.23 -2.24
CA THR A 94 -8.82 -5.62 -1.84
C THR A 94 -8.86 -6.60 -3.01
N SER A 95 -8.95 -6.10 -4.24
CA SER A 95 -9.01 -6.90 -5.47
C SER A 95 -7.65 -7.26 -6.04
N ILE A 96 -6.54 -6.79 -5.45
CA ILE A 96 -5.20 -7.10 -5.96
C ILE A 96 -4.94 -8.62 -5.93
N GLU A 97 -4.42 -9.11 -7.05
CA GLU A 97 -4.00 -10.49 -7.27
C GLU A 97 -2.50 -10.55 -7.64
N TYR A 98 -1.94 -9.47 -8.21
CA TYR A 98 -0.55 -9.40 -8.62
C TYR A 98 0.07 -8.03 -8.33
N ILE A 99 1.31 -8.04 -7.83
CA ILE A 99 2.16 -6.88 -7.60
C ILE A 99 3.51 -7.18 -8.25
N ASP A 100 4.02 -6.25 -9.05
CA ASP A 100 5.29 -6.43 -9.78
C ASP A 100 6.51 -6.16 -8.89
N TRP A 101 7.65 -6.75 -9.23
CA TRP A 101 8.93 -6.43 -8.57
C TRP A 101 9.27 -4.94 -8.75
N TYR A 102 9.78 -4.30 -7.69
CA TYR A 102 10.06 -2.87 -7.63
C TYR A 102 8.89 -2.01 -8.14
N THR A 103 7.66 -2.34 -7.71
CA THR A 103 6.42 -1.64 -8.10
C THR A 103 6.49 -0.12 -8.01
N PHE A 104 7.27 0.43 -7.08
CA PHE A 104 7.45 1.88 -6.93
C PHE A 104 8.82 2.39 -7.41
N GLY A 105 9.53 1.60 -8.20
CA GLY A 105 10.87 1.94 -8.71
C GLY A 105 12.00 1.56 -7.76
N GLY A 106 13.17 2.17 -7.97
CA GLY A 106 14.41 1.93 -7.23
C GLY A 106 15.44 1.05 -7.97
N PHE A 107 15.00 0.02 -8.71
CA PHE A 107 15.91 -0.78 -9.54
C PHE A 107 16.17 -0.10 -10.88
N ASN A 108 17.28 0.64 -10.98
CA ASN A 108 17.73 1.36 -12.18
C ASN A 108 16.79 2.46 -12.70
N ASN A 109 15.79 2.89 -11.93
CA ASN A 109 14.88 3.96 -12.33
C ASN A 109 15.28 5.30 -11.67
N PHE A 110 15.33 6.37 -12.46
CA PHE A 110 15.76 7.70 -12.01
C PHE A 110 14.59 8.59 -11.55
N GLU A 111 13.36 8.27 -11.95
CA GLU A 111 12.16 9.02 -11.57
C GLU A 111 11.29 8.20 -10.62
N VAL A 112 11.76 8.09 -9.36
CA VAL A 112 11.06 7.38 -8.29
C VAL A 112 10.06 8.31 -7.58
N PRO A 113 8.83 7.84 -7.27
CA PRO A 113 7.89 8.55 -6.41
C PRO A 113 8.46 8.88 -5.02
N LEU A 114 8.04 10.02 -4.46
CA LEU A 114 8.40 10.45 -3.10
C LEU A 114 7.48 9.82 -2.05
N LEU A 115 7.40 8.49 -2.03
CA LEU A 115 6.41 7.77 -1.22
C LEU A 115 6.63 7.98 0.27
N LYS A 116 5.59 8.51 0.90
CA LYS A 116 5.49 8.62 2.36
C LYS A 116 4.73 7.43 2.91
N ARG A 117 3.57 7.11 2.34
CA ARG A 117 2.63 6.16 2.93
C ARG A 117 2.09 5.17 1.91
N VAL A 118 2.19 3.87 2.19
CA VAL A 118 1.53 2.83 1.41
C VAL A 118 0.76 1.88 2.31
N VAL A 119 -0.48 1.58 1.95
CA VAL A 119 -1.32 0.60 2.65
C VAL A 119 -1.75 -0.46 1.67
N VAL A 120 -1.51 -1.72 2.01
CA VAL A 120 -2.02 -2.86 1.27
C VAL A 120 -3.25 -3.39 2.01
N LEU A 121 -4.44 -3.20 1.42
CA LEU A 121 -5.65 -3.78 2.00
C LEU A 121 -5.62 -5.30 1.85
N GLU A 122 -6.29 -5.99 2.77
CA GLU A 122 -6.39 -7.46 2.70
C GLU A 122 -7.01 -7.88 1.38
N ASN A 123 -6.26 -8.64 0.60
CA ASN A 123 -6.57 -9.04 -0.77
C ASN A 123 -6.13 -10.50 -1.00
N LYS A 124 -6.39 -11.08 -2.17
CA LYS A 124 -6.07 -12.50 -2.41
C LYS A 124 -4.57 -12.79 -2.50
N ASN A 125 -3.75 -11.79 -2.85
CA ASN A 125 -2.31 -11.94 -2.95
C ASN A 125 -1.68 -12.02 -1.55
N THR A 126 -1.18 -13.21 -1.18
CA THR A 126 -0.49 -13.44 0.10
C THR A 126 1.03 -13.24 0.02
N TYR A 127 1.52 -12.73 -1.12
CA TYR A 127 2.94 -12.49 -1.39
C TYR A 127 3.18 -11.01 -1.71
N ILE A 128 4.19 -10.41 -1.07
CA ILE A 128 4.64 -9.06 -1.42
C ILE A 128 5.92 -9.18 -2.24
N ALA A 129 5.90 -8.58 -3.43
CA ALA A 129 6.98 -8.67 -4.41
C ALA A 129 8.28 -8.00 -3.95
N GLU A 130 9.39 -8.40 -4.58
CA GLU A 130 10.71 -7.86 -4.31
C GLU A 130 10.74 -6.33 -4.38
N GLY A 131 11.45 -5.72 -3.42
CA GLY A 131 11.72 -4.28 -3.40
C GLY A 131 10.48 -3.40 -3.21
N PHE A 132 9.33 -3.98 -2.86
CA PHE A 132 8.04 -3.27 -2.77
C PHE A 132 8.10 -2.03 -1.88
N ASP A 133 8.76 -2.08 -0.72
CA ASP A 133 8.77 -0.99 0.24
C ASP A 133 10.08 -0.20 0.32
N ASN A 134 11.04 -0.45 -0.58
CA ASN A 134 12.37 0.16 -0.52
C ASN A 134 12.32 1.70 -0.47
N GLU A 135 11.41 2.30 -1.23
CA GLU A 135 11.31 3.75 -1.38
C GLU A 135 10.35 4.43 -0.41
N ILE A 136 9.63 3.68 0.42
CA ILE A 136 8.63 4.25 1.34
C ILE A 136 9.32 4.82 2.58
N LYS A 137 9.05 6.09 2.91
CA LYS A 137 9.80 6.79 3.97
C LYS A 137 9.09 6.90 5.32
N GLU A 138 7.76 6.96 5.38
CA GLU A 138 7.06 7.21 6.64
C GLU A 138 6.31 5.98 7.16
N TYR A 139 5.45 5.38 6.34
CA TYR A 139 4.52 4.35 6.80
C TYR A 139 4.26 3.30 5.71
N VAL A 140 4.44 2.02 6.04
CA VAL A 140 3.97 0.91 5.20
C VAL A 140 3.17 -0.08 6.03
N GLU A 141 2.06 -0.56 5.49
CA GLU A 141 1.17 -1.50 6.17
C GLU A 141 0.80 -2.68 5.29
N TYR A 142 1.01 -3.87 5.84
CA TYR A 142 0.72 -5.15 5.21
C TYR A 142 -0.46 -5.87 5.89
N PRO A 143 -1.33 -6.54 5.12
CA PRO A 143 -2.54 -7.14 5.64
C PRO A 143 -2.28 -8.43 6.44
N ALA A 144 -3.32 -8.92 7.12
CA ALA A 144 -3.19 -10.01 8.08
C ALA A 144 -2.94 -11.37 7.42
N ASN A 145 -3.23 -11.48 6.13
CA ASN A 145 -3.12 -12.72 5.36
C ASN A 145 -1.81 -12.86 4.57
N ILE A 146 -0.86 -11.91 4.69
CA ILE A 146 0.47 -12.06 4.07
C ILE A 146 1.18 -13.27 4.67
N LYS A 147 1.75 -14.09 3.79
CA LYS A 147 2.46 -15.33 4.14
C LYS A 147 3.93 -15.28 3.79
N VAL A 148 4.29 -14.56 2.72
CA VAL A 148 5.66 -14.55 2.19
C VAL A 148 6.02 -13.13 1.74
N PHE A 149 7.22 -12.71 2.09
CA PHE A 149 7.86 -11.51 1.57
C PHE A 149 8.96 -11.88 0.58
N GLY A 150 8.98 -11.20 -0.56
CA GLY A 150 10.03 -11.31 -1.57
C GLY A 150 11.35 -10.71 -1.12
N PHE A 151 12.30 -10.64 -2.05
CA PHE A 151 13.63 -10.13 -1.76
C PHE A 151 13.59 -8.67 -1.29
N ASN A 152 14.39 -8.34 -0.28
CA ASN A 152 14.45 -7.04 0.38
C ASN A 152 13.16 -6.54 1.04
N VAL A 153 12.21 -7.43 1.39
CA VAL A 153 10.92 -7.04 2.04
C VAL A 153 10.68 -7.80 3.36
N PRO A 154 10.12 -7.16 4.41
CA PRO A 154 10.03 -5.71 4.54
C PRO A 154 11.44 -5.12 4.63
N SER A 155 11.67 -4.01 3.94
CA SER A 155 12.95 -3.31 3.92
C SER A 155 13.23 -2.59 5.24
N LEU A 156 12.17 -2.20 5.96
CA LEU A 156 12.19 -1.35 7.16
C LEU A 156 12.87 0.01 6.92
N THR A 157 12.81 0.54 5.69
CA THR A 157 13.24 1.91 5.36
C THR A 157 12.23 2.95 5.85
N ALA A 158 10.94 2.61 5.82
CA ALA A 158 9.88 3.44 6.40
C ALA A 158 10.07 3.59 7.91
N LYS A 159 9.79 4.78 8.45
CA LYS A 159 9.82 5.01 9.92
C LYS A 159 8.95 4.02 10.69
N CYS A 160 7.82 3.65 10.12
CA CYS A 160 6.86 2.72 10.67
C CYS A 160 6.47 1.66 9.64
N THR A 161 6.72 0.40 9.98
CA THR A 161 6.21 -0.76 9.23
C THR A 161 5.21 -1.49 10.11
N VAL A 162 4.01 -1.75 9.58
CA VAL A 162 2.98 -2.56 10.21
C VAL A 162 2.83 -3.86 9.46
N ILE A 163 2.91 -4.98 10.16
CA ILE A 163 2.51 -6.28 9.64
C ILE A 163 1.35 -6.77 10.49
N ARG A 164 0.16 -6.89 9.89
CA ARG A 164 -1.03 -7.39 10.61
C ARG A 164 -1.07 -8.90 10.78
N ALA A 165 -0.20 -9.65 10.09
CA ALA A 165 -0.19 -11.10 10.15
C ALA A 165 0.14 -11.59 11.55
N LYS A 166 -0.69 -12.50 12.08
CA LYS A 166 -0.49 -13.05 13.43
C LYS A 166 0.75 -13.93 13.53
N ASN A 167 1.03 -14.70 12.48
CA ASN A 167 2.23 -15.50 12.38
C ASN A 167 3.26 -14.74 11.52
N PRO A 168 4.55 -14.72 11.89
CA PRO A 168 5.61 -14.13 11.08
C PRO A 168 5.61 -14.70 9.65
N PRO A 169 5.48 -13.87 8.61
CA PRO A 169 5.60 -14.32 7.22
C PRO A 169 7.03 -14.81 6.90
N GLU A 170 7.19 -15.70 5.92
CA GLU A 170 8.52 -16.07 5.45
C GLU A 170 9.23 -14.84 4.85
N SER A 171 10.45 -14.53 5.30
CA SER A 171 11.12 -13.28 4.93
C SER A 171 12.64 -13.39 4.97
N HIS A 172 13.20 -14.00 3.93
CA HIS A 172 14.61 -14.41 3.89
C HIS A 172 15.63 -13.26 3.86
N THR A 173 15.21 -12.06 3.45
CA THR A 173 16.10 -10.89 3.25
C THR A 173 15.37 -9.60 3.63
N GLY A 174 15.99 -8.43 3.43
CA GLY A 174 15.43 -7.14 3.83
C GLY A 174 15.83 -6.76 5.25
N LYS A 175 14.99 -5.97 5.92
CA LYS A 175 15.20 -5.51 7.30
C LYS A 175 16.50 -4.71 7.49
N SER A 176 17.01 -4.07 6.44
CA SER A 176 18.26 -3.29 6.45
C SER A 176 18.08 -1.84 6.86
N GLY A 177 16.89 -1.27 6.68
CA GLY A 177 16.56 0.07 7.16
C GLY A 177 16.42 0.11 8.70
N ASN A 178 16.19 1.29 9.29
CA ASN A 178 16.14 1.50 10.75
C ASN A 178 14.72 1.75 11.32
N GLY A 179 13.67 1.51 10.52
CA GLY A 179 12.28 1.67 10.91
C GLY A 179 11.82 0.79 12.07
N LYS A 180 10.75 1.20 12.75
CA LYS A 180 10.10 0.37 13.77
C LYS A 180 9.12 -0.60 13.10
N LEU A 181 9.12 -1.85 13.57
CA LEU A 181 8.16 -2.87 13.13
C LEU A 181 7.08 -3.04 14.20
N TYR A 182 5.82 -2.86 13.81
CA TYR A 182 4.65 -3.09 14.66
C TYR A 182 3.86 -4.30 14.19
N VAL A 183 3.50 -5.15 15.13
CA VAL A 183 2.78 -6.42 14.91
C VAL A 183 1.65 -6.57 15.93
N PRO A 184 0.66 -7.47 15.73
CA PRO A 184 -0.38 -7.70 16.74
C PRO A 184 0.23 -7.91 18.12
N ASP A 185 -0.39 -7.33 19.14
CA ASP A 185 0.11 -7.35 20.51
C ASP A 185 0.38 -8.79 20.98
N GLU A 186 -0.50 -9.73 20.63
CA GLU A 186 -0.36 -11.15 20.95
C GLU A 186 0.79 -11.85 20.21
N SER A 187 1.30 -11.25 19.13
CA SER A 187 2.29 -11.84 18.21
C SER A 187 3.71 -11.34 18.45
N VAL A 188 3.92 -10.31 19.28
CA VAL A 188 5.24 -9.68 19.47
C VAL A 188 6.32 -10.70 19.80
N GLN A 189 6.06 -11.62 20.73
CA GLN A 189 7.05 -12.64 21.11
C GLN A 189 7.38 -13.58 19.94
N ALA A 190 6.36 -14.05 19.22
CA ALA A 190 6.55 -14.93 18.06
C ALA A 190 7.42 -14.27 16.99
N TYR A 191 7.24 -12.98 16.72
CA TYR A 191 8.11 -12.24 15.79
C TYR A 191 9.54 -12.04 16.31
N LYS A 192 9.72 -11.80 17.62
CA LYS A 192 11.06 -11.63 18.20
C LYS A 192 11.88 -12.92 18.23
N GLU A 193 11.22 -14.08 18.29
CA GLU A 193 11.86 -15.41 18.28
C GLU A 193 11.96 -16.02 16.88
N ASP A 194 11.29 -15.43 15.88
CA ASP A 194 11.27 -15.96 14.52
C ASP A 194 12.64 -15.90 13.85
N LYS A 195 12.97 -16.93 13.07
CA LYS A 195 14.27 -17.07 12.40
C LYS A 195 14.59 -15.96 11.39
N TYR A 196 13.57 -15.28 10.85
CA TYR A 196 13.72 -14.19 9.88
C TYR A 196 13.63 -12.80 10.52
N PHE A 197 12.83 -12.64 11.59
CA PHE A 197 12.58 -11.34 12.22
C PHE A 197 13.39 -11.09 13.50
N SER A 198 13.95 -12.12 14.13
CA SER A 198 14.76 -11.99 15.36
C SER A 198 15.97 -11.06 15.20
N ILE A 199 16.51 -10.92 13.98
CA ILE A 199 17.60 -9.97 13.64
C ILE A 199 17.25 -8.50 13.92
N VAL A 200 15.97 -8.18 14.10
CA VAL A 200 15.47 -6.83 14.40
C VAL A 200 14.58 -6.82 15.64
N ALA A 201 14.73 -7.80 16.53
CA ALA A 201 13.88 -7.98 17.71
C ALA A 201 13.84 -6.75 18.64
N ASP A 202 14.91 -5.94 18.67
CA ASP A 202 15.05 -4.71 19.44
C ASP A 202 14.09 -3.59 18.99
N ARG A 203 13.56 -3.70 17.77
CA ARG A 203 12.65 -2.71 17.17
C ARG A 203 11.30 -3.29 16.74
N ILE A 204 10.90 -4.40 17.36
CA ILE A 204 9.56 -4.99 17.23
C ILE A 204 8.70 -4.58 18.42
N PHE A 205 7.58 -3.92 18.12
CA PHE A 205 6.67 -3.32 19.09
C PHE A 205 5.23 -3.84 18.90
N PRO A 206 4.40 -3.86 19.95
CA PRO A 206 2.97 -4.15 19.83
C PRO A 206 2.24 -3.04 19.07
N LEU A 207 1.21 -3.41 18.31
CA LEU A 207 0.35 -2.47 17.59
C LEU A 207 -0.29 -1.43 18.52
N SER A 208 -0.58 -1.76 19.78
CA SER A 208 -1.10 -0.80 20.75
C SER A 208 -0.13 0.33 21.14
N GLU A 209 1.15 0.25 20.77
CA GLU A 209 2.12 1.35 20.91
C GLU A 209 2.18 2.27 19.69
N LEU A 210 1.49 1.91 18.61
CA LEU A 210 1.47 2.69 17.39
C LEU A 210 0.77 4.04 17.63
N ASN A 211 1.50 5.15 17.40
CA ASN A 211 1.08 6.54 17.68
C ASN A 211 1.02 6.94 19.16
N LYS A 212 1.68 6.18 20.07
CA LYS A 212 2.07 6.72 21.38
C LYS A 212 3.31 7.61 21.27
#